data_AF-A0A7W0WV24-F1
#
_entry.id   AF-A0A7W0WV24-F1
#
_cell.length_a   1.000
_cell.length_b   1.000
_cell.length_c   1.000
_cell.angle_alpha   90.00
_cell.angle_beta   90.00
_cell.angle_gamma   90.00
#
_symmetry.space_group_name_H-M   'P 1'
#
loop_
_entity.id
_entity.type
_entity.pdbx_description
1 polymer ?
#
loop_
_entity_poly.entity_id
_entity_poly.type
_entity_poly.pdbx_seq_one_letter_code
_entity_poly.pdbx_strand_id
1 'polypeptide(L)'
;ASGLAHARSQRGGTPTRIGRLLETFGALVLEPWCERIVDVGVCATVAPDSLVVSHPAHGLLTDKRGGFLGIDLAPPALEPGERAQLGLMVAAAGAALCAHGYAGPFAIDAFAYRDRDGARRFQPLCEINARFSFGWIARALEQRTGATQLGFGEPPPGATILIAPGDDRVTAWAR
;
A
#
# COMPACT_ATOMS: atom_id res chain seq x y z
N ALA A 1 -44.87 22.98 41.37
CA ALA A 1 -44.85 22.03 40.24
C ALA A 1 -44.92 22.85 38.96
N SER A 2 -44.05 22.79 37.96
CA SER A 2 -42.92 21.91 37.64
C SER A 2 -42.04 22.72 36.68
N GLY A 3 -40.78 22.97 37.03
CA GLY A 3 -39.79 23.50 36.09
C GLY A 3 -39.34 22.36 35.17
N LEU A 4 -39.57 22.51 33.86
CA LEU A 4 -38.96 21.67 32.84
C LEU A 4 -37.93 22.52 32.10
N ALA A 5 -36.71 22.49 32.63
CA ALA A 5 -35.54 22.94 31.91
C ALA A 5 -35.32 21.98 30.72
N HIS A 6 -35.50 22.51 29.51
CA HIS A 6 -34.99 21.85 28.30
C HIS A 6 -33.47 21.81 28.38
N ALA A 7 -32.93 20.66 28.76
CA ALA A 7 -31.52 20.35 28.61
C ALA A 7 -31.23 20.20 27.10
N ARG A 8 -30.85 21.31 26.46
CA ARG A 8 -30.16 21.25 25.17
C ARG A 8 -28.83 20.53 25.41
N SER A 9 -28.76 19.26 25.02
CA SER A 9 -27.53 18.50 24.95
C SER A 9 -26.57 19.19 23.97
N GLN A 10 -25.68 20.03 24.51
CA GLN A 10 -24.48 20.44 23.80
C GLN A 10 -23.56 19.22 23.66
N ARG A 11 -23.59 18.56 22.49
CA ARG A 11 -22.50 17.68 22.05
C ARG A 11 -21.92 18.22 20.75
N GLY A 12 -21.41 19.44 20.81
CA GLY A 12 -20.55 20.01 19.77
C GLY A 12 -19.10 19.65 20.04
N GLY A 13 -18.76 18.37 20.04
CA GLY A 13 -17.36 17.92 20.05
C GLY A 13 -16.92 17.69 18.61
N THR A 14 -15.79 18.25 18.18
CA THR A 14 -15.20 17.94 16.88
C THR A 14 -15.04 16.42 16.77
N PRO A 15 -15.57 15.76 15.73
CA PRO A 15 -15.51 14.31 15.66
C PRO A 15 -14.04 13.86 15.69
N THR A 16 -13.79 12.86 16.54
CA THR A 16 -12.47 12.24 16.67
C THR A 16 -12.02 11.77 15.28
N ARG A 17 -10.70 11.63 15.07
CA ARG A 17 -10.19 11.12 13.78
C ARG A 17 -10.87 9.79 13.40
N ILE A 18 -11.10 8.92 14.38
CA ILE A 18 -11.82 7.65 14.21
C ILE A 18 -13.26 7.88 13.72
N GLY A 19 -14.00 8.80 14.35
CA GLY A 19 -15.37 9.13 13.94
C GLY A 19 -15.44 9.60 12.48
N ARG A 20 -14.54 10.50 12.09
CA ARG A 20 -14.45 10.98 10.69
C ARG A 20 -14.13 9.88 9.69
N LEU A 21 -13.21 8.97 10.04
CA LEU A 21 -12.87 7.85 9.17
C LEU A 21 -14.05 6.87 9.00
N LEU A 22 -14.78 6.56 10.08
CA LEU A 22 -15.98 5.70 10.01
C LEU A 22 -17.08 6.35 9.16
N GLU A 23 -17.32 7.66 9.33
CA GLU A 23 -18.28 8.40 8.50
C GLU A 23 -17.90 8.39 7.02
N THR A 24 -16.60 8.47 6.70
CA THR A 24 -16.11 8.54 5.32
C THR A 24 -16.08 7.18 4.64
N PHE A 25 -15.58 6.15 5.33
CA PHE A 25 -15.24 4.85 4.73
C PHE A 25 -16.21 3.73 5.13
N GLY A 26 -17.14 3.98 6.07
CA GLY A 26 -18.16 3.03 6.52
C GLY A 26 -17.66 1.91 7.44
N ALA A 27 -16.37 1.55 7.34
CA ALA A 27 -15.74 0.54 8.18
C ALA A 27 -14.28 0.89 8.49
N LEU A 28 -13.76 0.30 9.56
CA LEU A 28 -12.35 0.35 9.92
C LEU A 28 -11.86 -1.07 10.19
N VAL A 29 -10.68 -1.39 9.67
CA VAL A 29 -9.94 -2.60 10.01
C VAL A 29 -8.94 -2.26 11.12
N LEU A 30 -8.96 -3.03 12.20
CA LEU A 30 -8.02 -2.88 13.31
C LEU A 30 -7.06 -4.08 13.32
N GLU A 31 -5.78 -3.80 13.10
CA GLU A 31 -4.71 -4.80 13.12
C GLU A 31 -3.66 -4.44 14.18
N PRO A 32 -2.91 -5.43 14.71
CA PRO A 32 -1.78 -5.15 15.57
C PRO A 32 -0.74 -4.28 14.87
N TRP A 33 -0.14 -3.35 15.61
CA TRP A 33 1.01 -2.60 15.11
C TRP A 33 2.23 -3.51 15.02
N CYS A 34 2.80 -3.64 13.81
CA CYS A 34 3.96 -4.47 13.54
C CYS A 34 5.21 -3.61 13.33
N GLU A 35 6.34 -4.02 13.92
CA GLU A 35 7.64 -3.40 13.64
C GLU A 35 8.17 -3.89 12.29
N ARG A 36 7.82 -3.19 11.21
CA ARG A 36 8.19 -3.56 9.84
C ARG A 36 9.70 -3.50 9.61
N ILE A 37 10.23 -4.55 8.97
CA ILE A 37 11.63 -4.69 8.55
C ILE A 37 11.77 -4.39 7.05
N VAL A 38 10.83 -4.90 6.25
CA VAL A 38 10.79 -4.72 4.79
C VAL A 38 9.34 -4.62 4.37
N ASP A 39 9.01 -3.60 3.57
CA ASP A 39 7.74 -3.46 2.87
C ASP A 39 7.91 -3.84 1.40
N VAL A 40 7.00 -4.64 0.87
CA VAL A 40 7.10 -5.21 -0.48
C VAL A 40 5.75 -5.14 -1.20
N GLY A 41 5.80 -4.77 -2.47
CA GLY A 41 4.67 -4.83 -3.39
C GLY A 41 4.90 -5.83 -4.51
N VAL A 42 3.82 -6.43 -5.00
CA VAL A 42 3.82 -7.22 -6.25
C VAL A 42 2.67 -6.76 -7.13
N CYS A 43 2.97 -6.46 -8.39
CA CYS A 43 1.97 -6.16 -9.41
C CYS A 43 1.69 -7.42 -10.22
N ALA A 44 0.41 -7.71 -10.47
CA ALA A 44 -0.01 -8.85 -11.25
C ALA A 44 -1.30 -8.54 -12.03
N THR A 45 -1.63 -9.35 -13.02
CA THR A 45 -2.86 -9.21 -13.82
C THR A 45 -3.61 -10.53 -13.79
N VAL A 46 -4.92 -10.47 -13.55
CA VAL A 46 -5.85 -11.57 -13.84
C VAL A 46 -6.20 -11.49 -15.32
N ALA A 47 -5.66 -12.42 -16.11
CA ALA A 47 -5.94 -12.52 -17.53
C ALA A 47 -7.34 -13.13 -17.80
N PRO A 48 -7.91 -12.95 -19.00
CA PRO A 48 -9.24 -13.46 -19.36
C PRO A 48 -9.42 -14.98 -19.23
N ASP A 49 -8.34 -15.75 -19.29
CA ASP A 49 -8.30 -17.20 -19.12
C ASP A 49 -7.99 -17.65 -17.68
N SER A 50 -8.06 -16.72 -16.73
CA SER A 50 -7.69 -16.92 -15.31
C SER A 50 -6.19 -17.07 -15.05
N LEU A 51 -5.32 -16.83 -16.03
CA LEU A 51 -3.87 -16.82 -15.80
C LEU A 51 -3.46 -15.60 -14.98
N VAL A 52 -2.70 -15.81 -13.91
CA VAL A 52 -2.10 -14.74 -13.12
C VAL A 52 -0.67 -14.50 -13.62
N VAL A 53 -0.45 -13.35 -14.26
CA VAL A 53 0.90 -12.91 -14.66
C VAL A 53 1.39 -11.90 -13.65
N SER A 54 2.50 -12.20 -12.96
CA SER A 54 3.09 -11.30 -11.97
C SER A 54 4.41 -10.71 -12.46
N HIS A 55 4.65 -9.47 -12.09
CA HIS A 55 5.96 -8.86 -12.17
C HIS A 55 6.82 -9.25 -10.95
N PRO A 56 8.15 -9.06 -11.01
CA PRO A 56 8.98 -9.21 -9.82
C PRO A 56 8.48 -8.38 -8.64
N ALA A 57 8.76 -8.83 -7.43
CA ALA A 57 8.52 -8.04 -6.22
C ALA A 57 9.40 -6.78 -6.21
N HIS A 58 8.89 -5.70 -5.61
CA HIS A 58 9.59 -4.42 -5.47
C HIS A 58 9.47 -3.92 -4.02
N GLY A 59 10.40 -3.08 -3.57
CA GLY A 59 10.33 -2.42 -2.28
C GLY A 59 9.28 -1.30 -2.27
N LEU A 60 8.58 -1.15 -1.15
CA LEU A 60 7.79 0.04 -0.85
C LEU A 60 8.60 0.92 0.08
N LEU A 61 8.85 2.17 -0.34
CA LEU A 61 9.52 3.15 0.49
C LEU A 61 8.50 3.73 1.46
N THR A 62 8.79 3.69 2.76
CA THR A 62 7.88 4.16 3.81
C THR A 62 8.60 5.06 4.81
N ASP A 63 7.87 6.00 5.41
CA ASP A 63 8.36 6.77 6.54
C ASP A 63 8.28 5.97 7.86
N LYS A 64 8.77 6.53 8.95
CA LYS A 64 8.78 5.88 10.28
C LYS A 64 7.38 5.59 10.85
N ARG A 65 6.33 6.16 10.25
CA ARG A 65 4.92 5.97 10.61
C ARG A 65 4.19 5.03 9.63
N GLY A 66 4.91 4.44 8.67
CA GLY A 66 4.35 3.60 7.62
C GLY A 66 3.69 4.39 6.48
N GLY A 67 3.89 5.70 6.42
CA GLY A 67 3.41 6.54 5.31
C GLY A 67 4.16 6.21 4.03
N PHE A 68 3.43 5.97 2.94
CA PHE A 68 4.00 5.65 1.63
C PHE A 68 4.79 6.83 1.06
N LEU A 69 6.03 6.57 0.62
CA LEU A 69 6.96 7.55 0.04
C LEU A 69 7.33 7.22 -1.40
N GLY A 70 7.12 5.99 -1.87
CA GLY A 70 7.55 5.60 -3.22
C GLY A 70 7.75 4.11 -3.42
N ILE A 71 8.32 3.77 -4.57
CA ILE A 71 8.65 2.44 -5.04
C ILE A 71 10.16 2.36 -5.31
N ASP A 72 10.77 1.26 -4.88
CA ASP A 72 12.12 0.87 -5.30
C ASP A 72 12.03 -0.47 -6.03
N LEU A 73 12.41 -0.50 -7.31
CA LEU A 73 12.38 -1.71 -8.14
C LEU A 73 13.51 -2.69 -7.84
N ALA A 74 14.47 -2.32 -6.97
CA ALA A 74 15.46 -3.24 -6.46
C ALA A 74 14.77 -4.46 -5.81
N PRO A 75 15.32 -5.68 -5.97
CA PRO A 75 14.77 -6.86 -5.33
C PRO A 75 14.69 -6.67 -3.80
N PRO A 76 13.50 -6.80 -3.19
CA PRO A 76 13.35 -6.60 -1.75
C PRO A 76 14.08 -7.70 -0.97
N ALA A 77 14.59 -7.34 0.22
CA ALA A 77 15.35 -8.22 1.10
C ALA A 77 14.48 -9.25 1.84
N LEU A 78 13.78 -10.08 1.05
CA LEU A 78 13.00 -11.22 1.51
C LEU A 78 13.89 -12.45 1.73
N GLU A 79 13.51 -13.32 2.65
CA GLU A 79 14.08 -14.65 2.77
C GLU A 79 13.48 -15.60 1.70
N PRO A 80 14.15 -16.72 1.36
CA PRO A 80 13.62 -17.66 0.36
C PRO A 80 12.20 -18.16 0.67
N GLY A 81 11.92 -18.44 1.94
CA GLY A 81 10.58 -18.87 2.39
C GLY A 81 9.52 -17.79 2.21
N GLU A 82 9.87 -16.53 2.51
CA GLU A 82 8.97 -15.37 2.35
C GLU A 82 8.65 -15.12 0.87
N ARG A 83 9.65 -15.24 -0.02
CA ARG A 83 9.43 -15.15 -1.47
C ARG A 83 8.47 -16.22 -1.98
N ALA A 84 8.63 -17.46 -1.52
CA ALA A 84 7.74 -18.56 -1.89
C ALA A 84 6.31 -18.30 -1.39
N GLN A 85 6.16 -17.88 -0.13
CA GLN A 85 4.85 -17.53 0.45
C GLN A 85 4.18 -16.37 -0.29
N LEU A 86 4.95 -15.34 -0.67
CA LEU A 86 4.45 -14.22 -1.44
C LEU A 86 3.92 -14.68 -2.81
N GLY A 87 4.68 -15.52 -3.53
CA GLY A 87 4.24 -16.06 -4.83
C GLY A 87 2.95 -16.88 -4.72
N LEU A 88 2.83 -17.73 -3.70
CA LEU A 88 1.60 -18.48 -3.42
C LEU A 88 0.42 -17.53 -3.13
N MET A 89 0.65 -16.46 -2.38
CA MET A 89 -0.38 -15.49 -2.05
C MET A 89 -0.83 -14.67 -3.26
N VAL A 90 0.08 -14.26 -4.15
CA VAL A 90 -0.29 -13.61 -5.43
C VAL A 90 -1.21 -14.51 -6.25
N ALA A 91 -0.88 -15.79 -6.36
CA ALA A 91 -1.70 -16.76 -7.09
C ALA A 91 -3.08 -16.95 -6.44
N ALA A 92 -3.13 -17.08 -5.11
CA ALA A 92 -4.39 -17.22 -4.37
C ALA A 92 -5.28 -15.96 -4.49
N ALA A 93 -4.70 -14.76 -4.37
CA ALA A 93 -5.41 -13.51 -4.53
C ALA A 93 -5.96 -13.35 -5.96
N GLY A 94 -5.16 -13.66 -6.98
CA GLY A 94 -5.61 -13.63 -8.38
C GLY A 94 -6.74 -14.63 -8.66
N ALA A 95 -6.66 -15.85 -8.12
CA ALA A 95 -7.72 -16.84 -8.25
C ALA A 95 -9.02 -16.39 -7.55
N ALA A 96 -8.92 -15.79 -6.36
CA ALA A 96 -10.09 -15.24 -5.66
C ALA A 96 -10.73 -14.08 -6.44
N LEU A 97 -9.93 -13.14 -6.95
CA LEU A 97 -10.41 -12.05 -7.81
C LEU A 97 -11.14 -12.61 -9.04
N CYS A 98 -10.54 -13.59 -9.73
CA CYS A 98 -11.15 -14.24 -10.88
C CYS A 98 -12.49 -14.93 -10.54
N ALA A 99 -12.56 -15.63 -9.41
CA ALA A 99 -13.80 -16.27 -8.95
C ALA A 99 -14.93 -15.26 -8.67
N HIS A 100 -14.58 -14.01 -8.36
CA HIS A 100 -15.52 -12.90 -8.22
C HIS A 100 -15.78 -12.14 -9.53
N GLY A 101 -15.34 -12.68 -10.68
CA GLY A 101 -15.55 -12.08 -12.00
C GLY A 101 -14.65 -10.89 -12.31
N TYR A 102 -13.60 -10.66 -11.51
CA TYR A 102 -12.64 -9.60 -11.77
C TYR A 102 -11.61 -10.05 -12.83
N ALA A 103 -11.42 -9.23 -13.86
CA ALA A 103 -10.34 -9.36 -14.82
C ALA A 103 -9.64 -8.00 -14.97
N GLY A 104 -8.31 -7.98 -14.83
CA GLY A 104 -7.56 -6.73 -14.83
C GLY A 104 -6.34 -6.71 -13.92
N PRO A 105 -5.68 -5.55 -13.82
CA PRO A 105 -4.48 -5.36 -13.01
C PRO A 105 -4.83 -5.36 -11.52
N PHE A 106 -4.02 -6.02 -10.73
CA PHE A 106 -4.04 -5.88 -9.29
C PHE A 106 -2.63 -5.72 -8.72
N ALA A 107 -2.55 -5.31 -7.47
CA ALA A 107 -1.33 -5.37 -6.69
C ALA A 107 -1.64 -5.94 -5.31
N ILE A 108 -0.66 -6.60 -4.72
CA ILE A 108 -0.67 -6.96 -3.31
C ILE A 108 0.48 -6.28 -2.60
N ASP A 109 0.22 -5.83 -1.39
CA ASP A 109 1.24 -5.32 -0.48
C ASP A 109 1.44 -6.32 0.66
N ALA A 110 2.69 -6.58 1.00
CA ALA A 110 3.13 -7.52 2.02
C ALA A 110 4.31 -6.93 2.79
N PHE A 111 4.64 -7.51 3.94
CA PHE A 111 5.75 -7.03 4.75
C PHE A 111 6.35 -8.10 5.65
N ALA A 112 7.65 -8.00 5.90
CA ALA A 112 8.33 -8.70 6.98
C ALA A 112 8.37 -7.80 8.22
N TYR A 113 8.21 -8.38 9.41
CA TYR A 113 8.18 -7.64 10.68
C TYR A 113 8.86 -8.42 11.81
N ARG A 114 9.23 -7.72 12.89
CA ARG A 114 9.61 -8.33 14.17
C ARG A 114 8.36 -8.52 15.03
N ASP A 115 8.14 -9.74 15.50
CA ASP A 115 7.12 -10.01 16.51
C ASP A 115 7.57 -9.58 17.91
N ARG A 116 6.73 -9.83 18.92
CA ARG A 116 6.98 -9.41 20.31
C ARG A 116 8.20 -10.11 20.95
N ASP A 117 8.58 -11.28 20.43
CA ASP A 117 9.74 -12.04 20.89
C ASP A 117 11.00 -11.67 20.08
N GLY A 118 10.88 -10.69 19.17
CA GLY A 118 11.95 -10.24 18.28
C GLY A 118 12.18 -11.14 17.07
N ALA A 119 11.35 -12.18 16.87
CA ALA A 119 11.49 -13.08 15.75
C ALA A 119 10.97 -12.44 14.46
N ARG A 120 11.66 -12.69 13.34
CA ARG A 120 11.20 -12.27 12.02
C ARG A 120 9.98 -13.09 11.61
N ARG A 121 8.93 -12.39 11.21
CA ARG A 121 7.67 -12.94 10.67
C ARG A 121 7.35 -12.28 9.34
N PHE A 122 6.49 -12.93 8.56
CA PHE A 122 6.07 -12.43 7.26
C PHE A 122 4.55 -12.38 7.18
N GLN A 123 4.02 -11.23 6.80
CA GLN A 123 2.61 -11.02 6.45
C GLN A 123 2.52 -10.98 4.92
N PRO A 124 2.15 -12.10 4.27
CA PRO A 124 2.16 -12.20 2.80
C PRO A 124 1.02 -11.42 2.13
N LEU A 125 0.03 -10.95 2.90
CA LEU A 125 -1.07 -10.13 2.42
C LEU A 125 -1.49 -9.09 3.48
N CYS A 126 -1.16 -7.83 3.23
CA CYS A 126 -1.62 -6.67 3.99
C CYS A 126 -2.78 -5.98 3.28
N GLU A 127 -2.64 -5.77 1.97
CA GLU A 127 -3.62 -5.07 1.15
C GLU A 127 -3.70 -5.70 -0.25
N ILE A 128 -4.90 -5.67 -0.85
CA ILE A 128 -5.11 -5.95 -2.28
C ILE A 128 -5.66 -4.69 -2.94
N ASN A 129 -5.02 -4.26 -4.02
CA ASN A 129 -5.44 -3.15 -4.86
C ASN A 129 -5.86 -3.69 -6.23
N ALA A 130 -7.17 -3.85 -6.49
CA ALA A 130 -7.70 -4.33 -7.77
C ALA A 130 -7.73 -3.20 -8.85
N ARG A 131 -6.56 -2.63 -9.12
CA ARG A 131 -6.33 -1.51 -10.05
C ARG A 131 -4.84 -1.41 -10.41
N PHE A 132 -4.51 -0.50 -11.33
CA PHE A 132 -3.13 -0.04 -11.47
C PHE A 132 -2.69 0.71 -10.19
N SER A 133 -1.56 0.27 -9.62
CA SER A 133 -0.88 0.86 -8.47
C SER A 133 0.39 1.61 -8.90
N PHE A 134 1.06 2.29 -7.97
CA PHE A 134 2.33 2.96 -8.26
C PHE A 134 3.44 2.00 -8.70
N GLY A 135 3.39 0.73 -8.31
CA GLY A 135 4.33 -0.29 -8.80
C GLY A 135 4.27 -0.46 -10.32
N TRP A 136 3.07 -0.37 -10.92
CA TRP A 136 2.91 -0.38 -12.38
C TRP A 136 3.53 0.86 -13.04
N ILE A 137 3.35 2.02 -12.43
CA ILE A 137 3.92 3.29 -12.92
C ILE A 137 5.44 3.26 -12.85
N ALA A 138 6.02 2.79 -11.73
CA ALA A 138 7.46 2.66 -11.57
C ALA A 138 8.07 1.76 -12.65
N ARG A 139 7.44 0.61 -12.96
CA ARG A 139 7.89 -0.29 -14.04
C ARG A 139 7.78 0.35 -15.43
N ALA A 140 6.71 1.08 -15.69
CA ALA A 140 6.59 1.81 -16.95
C ALA A 140 7.67 2.90 -17.08
N LEU A 141 8.05 3.55 -15.98
CA LEU A 141 9.15 4.53 -15.96
C LEU A 141 10.51 3.86 -16.19
N GLU A 142 10.78 2.73 -15.55
CA GLU A 142 11.98 1.91 -15.77
C GLU A 142 12.14 1.57 -17.26
N GLN A 143 11.10 1.03 -17.88
CA GLN A 143 11.14 0.66 -19.29
C GLN A 143 11.40 1.84 -20.24
N ARG A 144 10.93 3.04 -19.87
CA ARG A 144 11.02 4.23 -20.72
C ARG A 144 12.28 5.07 -20.49
N THR A 145 12.84 5.01 -19.29
CA THR A 145 13.88 5.96 -18.84
C THR A 145 15.07 5.30 -18.14
N GLY A 146 14.95 4.04 -17.74
CA GLY A 146 15.94 3.35 -16.92
C GLY A 146 15.87 3.68 -15.43
N ALA A 147 14.94 4.53 -14.99
CA ALA A 147 14.76 4.84 -13.58
C ALA A 147 14.31 3.60 -12.80
N THR A 148 14.91 3.37 -11.63
CA THR A 148 14.63 2.22 -10.76
C THR A 148 13.84 2.61 -9.52
N GLN A 149 13.72 3.90 -9.23
CA GLN A 149 12.95 4.44 -8.12
C GLN A 149 11.91 5.45 -8.62
N LEU A 150 10.73 5.40 -8.00
CA LEU A 150 9.68 6.41 -8.08
C LEU A 150 9.46 6.92 -6.66
N GLY A 151 9.48 8.22 -6.43
CA GLY A 151 9.25 8.78 -5.10
C GLY A 151 8.36 10.00 -5.08
N PHE A 152 7.89 10.31 -3.87
CA PHE A 152 7.02 11.42 -3.56
C PHE A 152 7.64 12.26 -2.45
N GLY A 153 7.52 13.59 -2.56
CA GLY A 153 8.16 14.54 -1.65
C GLY A 153 9.49 15.07 -2.18
N GLU A 154 10.41 15.40 -1.28
CA GLU A 154 11.67 16.04 -1.66
C GLU A 154 12.53 15.14 -2.58
N PRO A 155 12.87 15.59 -3.80
CA PRO A 155 13.62 14.77 -4.74
C PRO A 155 15.09 14.67 -4.30
N PRO A 156 15.71 13.47 -4.33
CA PRO A 156 17.14 13.34 -4.07
C PRO A 156 17.96 13.97 -5.20
N PRO A 157 19.25 14.29 -4.96
CA PRO A 157 20.13 14.82 -5.99
C PRO A 157 20.18 13.91 -7.23
N GLY A 158 20.01 14.51 -8.41
CA GLY A 158 20.02 13.80 -9.69
C GLY A 158 18.70 13.12 -10.07
N ALA A 159 17.64 13.23 -9.25
CA ALA A 159 16.32 12.75 -9.65
C ALA A 159 15.70 13.63 -10.74
N THR A 160 14.96 13.00 -11.65
CA THR A 160 14.13 13.69 -12.63
C THR A 160 12.78 14.01 -12.01
N ILE A 161 12.38 15.28 -12.02
CA ILE A 161 11.06 15.70 -11.55
C ILE A 161 10.01 15.30 -12.60
N LEU A 162 9.01 14.53 -12.19
CA LEU A 162 7.89 14.11 -13.02
C LEU A 162 6.69 15.05 -12.86
N ILE A 163 6.43 15.46 -11.62
CA ILE A 163 5.38 16.40 -11.25
C ILE A 163 6.01 17.42 -10.30
N ALA A 164 6.04 18.68 -10.73
CA ALA A 164 6.49 19.79 -9.90
C ALA A 164 5.43 20.11 -8.83
N PRO A 165 5.84 20.56 -7.63
CA PRO A 165 4.90 20.81 -6.54
C PRO A 165 3.95 21.95 -6.92
N GLY A 166 2.65 21.69 -6.83
CA GLY A 166 1.60 22.69 -6.89
C GLY A 166 1.17 23.15 -5.49
N ASP A 167 -0.08 23.58 -5.36
CA ASP A 167 -0.67 24.00 -4.08
C ASP A 167 -0.72 22.87 -3.03
N ASP A 168 -0.77 21.62 -3.48
CA ASP A 168 -0.75 20.42 -2.64
C ASP A 168 0.65 20.07 -2.11
N ARG A 169 1.69 20.76 -2.60
CA ARG A 169 3.11 20.57 -2.25
C ARG A 169 3.62 19.15 -2.49
N VAL A 170 2.97 18.36 -3.34
CA VAL A 170 3.42 17.01 -3.67
C VAL A 170 4.29 17.07 -4.92
N THR A 171 5.56 16.74 -4.77
CA THR A 171 6.48 16.50 -5.88
C THR A 171 6.53 15.01 -6.16
N ALA A 172 6.45 14.60 -7.42
CA ALA A 172 6.77 13.23 -7.84
C ALA A 172 8.06 13.23 -8.65
N TRP A 173 8.93 12.26 -8.40
CA TRP A 173 10.25 12.16 -9.03
C TRP A 173 10.63 10.73 -9.37
N ALA A 174 11.56 10.55 -10.30
CA ALA A 174 12.14 9.26 -10.65
C ALA A 174 13.68 9.31 -10.65
N ARG A 175 14.31 8.19 -10.32
CA ARG A 175 15.77 8.04 -10.28
C ARG A 175 16.23 6.66 -10.72
#